data_AF-A0A1Q3M4L6-F1
#
_entry.id   AF-A0A1Q3M4L6-F1
#
_cell.length_a   1.000
_cell.length_b   1.000
_cell.length_c   1.000
_cell.angle_alpha   90.00
_cell.angle_beta   90.00
_cell.angle_gamma   90.00
#
_symmetry.space_group_name_H-M   'P 1'
#
loop_
_entity.id
_entity.type
_entity.pdbx_description
1 polymer ?
#
loop_
_entity_poly.entity_id
_entity_poly.type
_entity_poly.pdbx_seq_one_letter_code
_entity_poly.pdbx_strand_id
1 'polypeptide(L)'
;MRKTTIFLLLSMCLFQQSCSSNEVVTEDPGNLFFKDDFTSFNDKIWTKEVHAAGWVNQELQAYDASHVSVGTDEGKSVLILTAERQGNKIFSGRINSKGKKNFKYRKIEASIKLPKTANGLWPAFWMMGDNEKPWPQCGEIDIIEMGERNGIASGTTETLMNTAIHYGVDAQSGHQQEYFAQNVSHSQQDGKYHTYALDWTEDSLKVSIDNVKYYSFDISKSSGRYEYFHDNFFMVFNLAVGGAFTGITDINKITALKDGEKVNMYIDWVKIY
;
A
#
# COMPACT_ATOMS: atom_id res chain seq x y z
N MET A 1 -45.10 -2.43 70.33
CA MET A 1 -45.15 -2.31 68.86
C MET A 1 -44.16 -1.23 68.41
N ARG A 2 -42.93 -1.60 68.08
CA ARG A 2 -41.92 -0.67 67.53
C ARG A 2 -41.98 -0.79 66.00
N LYS A 3 -42.30 0.31 65.32
CA LYS A 3 -42.39 0.39 63.86
C LYS A 3 -40.99 0.58 63.28
N THR A 4 -40.59 -0.33 62.41
CA THR A 4 -39.35 -0.29 61.63
C THR A 4 -39.60 0.59 60.39
N THR A 5 -38.86 1.70 60.27
CA THR A 5 -38.87 2.54 59.06
C THR A 5 -37.75 2.07 58.13
N ILE A 6 -38.11 1.47 57.00
CA ILE A 6 -37.18 1.09 55.93
C ILE A 6 -37.05 2.30 54.99
N PHE A 7 -35.84 2.85 54.86
CA PHE A 7 -35.50 3.83 53.84
C PHE A 7 -35.16 3.08 52.54
N LEU A 8 -36.00 3.21 51.50
CA LEU A 8 -35.62 2.87 50.13
C LEU A 8 -34.72 3.98 49.57
N LEU A 9 -33.44 3.68 49.30
CA LEU A 9 -32.61 4.52 48.44
C LEU A 9 -32.92 4.19 46.98
N LEU A 10 -33.53 5.15 46.28
CA LEU A 10 -33.73 5.12 44.84
C LEU A 10 -32.42 5.60 44.18
N SER A 11 -31.63 4.67 43.63
CA SER A 11 -30.43 5.01 42.85
C SER A 11 -30.86 5.50 41.46
N MET A 12 -30.66 6.79 41.22
CA MET A 12 -30.97 7.47 39.96
C MET A 12 -29.76 7.32 39.02
N CYS A 13 -29.80 6.35 38.10
CA CYS A 13 -28.79 6.21 37.05
C CYS A 13 -28.89 7.38 36.07
N LEU A 14 -27.95 8.32 36.17
CA LEU A 14 -27.72 9.34 35.16
C LEU A 14 -26.96 8.70 33.99
N PHE A 15 -27.64 8.47 32.86
CA PHE A 15 -26.98 8.20 31.59
C PHE A 15 -26.31 9.50 31.13
N GLN A 16 -24.99 9.59 31.27
CA GLN A 16 -24.19 10.58 30.53
C GLN A 16 -24.02 10.06 29.11
N GLN A 17 -24.77 10.64 28.17
CA GLN A 17 -24.45 10.60 26.75
C GLN A 17 -23.14 11.35 26.55
N SER A 18 -22.05 10.61 26.33
CA SER A 18 -20.80 11.17 25.83
C SER A 18 -20.98 11.50 24.35
N CYS A 19 -21.13 12.79 24.03
CA CYS A 19 -20.97 13.28 22.67
C CYS A 19 -19.48 13.16 22.31
N SER A 20 -19.14 12.12 21.54
CA SER A 20 -17.83 12.03 20.89
C SER A 20 -17.77 13.11 19.81
N SER A 21 -17.11 14.22 20.09
CA SER A 21 -16.69 15.17 19.07
C SER A 21 -15.70 14.47 18.15
N ASN A 22 -16.05 14.30 16.88
CA ASN A 22 -15.07 13.99 15.84
C ASN A 22 -14.08 15.15 15.81
N GLU A 23 -12.89 14.95 16.37
CA GLU A 23 -11.77 15.84 16.14
C GLU A 23 -11.42 15.78 14.66
N VAL A 24 -11.74 16.86 13.94
CA VAL A 24 -11.19 17.12 12.62
C VAL A 24 -9.71 17.36 12.84
N VAL A 25 -8.87 16.35 12.53
CA VAL A 25 -7.43 16.53 12.44
C VAL A 25 -7.19 17.57 11.35
N THR A 26 -6.88 18.79 11.78
CA THR A 26 -6.47 19.86 10.87
C THR A 26 -5.03 19.58 10.48
N GLU A 27 -4.77 19.33 9.18
CA GLU A 27 -3.42 19.18 8.65
C GLU A 27 -2.62 20.45 9.00
N ASP A 28 -1.52 20.32 9.75
CA ASP A 28 -0.58 21.43 9.97
C ASP A 28 0.15 21.71 8.65
N PRO A 29 -0.15 22.83 7.96
CA PRO A 29 0.45 23.12 6.66
C PRO A 29 1.96 23.36 6.74
N GLY A 30 2.51 23.57 7.94
CA GLY A 30 3.93 23.85 8.16
C GLY A 30 4.86 22.66 7.90
N ASN A 31 4.34 21.42 7.82
CA ASN A 31 5.15 20.21 7.68
C ASN A 31 5.03 19.51 6.31
N LEU A 32 4.33 20.07 5.32
CA LEU A 32 4.17 19.42 4.00
C LEU A 32 5.46 19.55 3.16
N PHE A 33 6.19 18.45 2.97
CA PHE A 33 7.40 18.39 2.14
C PHE A 33 7.11 18.25 0.64
N PHE A 34 6.13 17.42 0.29
CA PHE A 34 5.75 17.17 -1.10
C PHE A 34 4.31 16.70 -1.20
N LYS A 35 3.65 17.05 -2.30
CA LYS A 35 2.31 16.58 -2.64
C LYS A 35 2.19 16.43 -4.15
N ASP A 36 1.54 15.36 -4.58
CA ASP A 36 1.01 15.22 -5.94
C ASP A 36 -0.49 14.92 -5.85
N ASP A 37 -1.31 15.82 -6.40
CA ASP A 37 -2.77 15.66 -6.55
C ASP A 37 -3.14 15.03 -7.90
N PHE A 38 -2.14 14.58 -8.67
CA PHE A 38 -2.31 13.96 -9.99
C PHE A 38 -3.27 14.73 -10.91
N THR A 39 -3.16 16.07 -10.95
CA THR A 39 -3.89 16.92 -11.91
C THR A 39 -3.38 16.76 -13.35
N SER A 40 -2.13 16.28 -13.48
CA SER A 40 -1.49 15.88 -14.73
C SER A 40 -0.36 14.91 -14.41
N PHE A 41 0.11 14.13 -15.40
CA PHE A 41 1.28 13.28 -15.21
C PHE A 41 2.56 14.14 -15.24
N ASN A 42 3.27 14.23 -14.11
CA ASN A 42 4.46 15.04 -13.99
C ASN A 42 5.75 14.22 -14.18
N ASP A 43 6.30 14.25 -15.40
CA ASP A 43 7.54 13.52 -15.75
C ASP A 43 8.78 13.99 -14.96
N LYS A 44 8.74 15.15 -14.28
CA LYS A 44 9.82 15.58 -13.38
C LYS A 44 9.81 14.85 -12.05
N ILE A 45 8.71 14.18 -11.71
CA ILE A 45 8.55 13.39 -10.48
C ILE A 45 8.52 11.91 -10.80
N TRP A 46 7.76 11.52 -11.84
CA TRP A 46 7.45 10.13 -12.11
C TRP A 46 8.09 9.64 -13.41
N THR A 47 8.43 8.36 -13.45
CA THR A 47 8.86 7.61 -14.63
C THR A 47 7.91 6.45 -14.82
N LYS A 48 7.34 6.29 -16.01
CA LYS A 48 6.58 5.10 -16.39
C LYS A 48 7.55 3.99 -16.74
N GLU A 49 7.37 2.82 -16.13
CA GLU A 49 8.25 1.68 -16.38
C GLU A 49 7.79 0.86 -17.59
N VAL A 50 8.76 0.27 -18.30
CA VAL A 50 8.52 -0.59 -19.46
C VAL A 50 9.31 -1.86 -19.29
N HIS A 51 8.61 -2.99 -19.12
CA HIS A 51 9.22 -4.30 -18.88
C HIS A 51 8.40 -5.39 -19.57
N ALA A 52 9.08 -6.45 -20.01
CA ALA A 52 8.40 -7.63 -20.54
C ALA A 52 7.73 -8.44 -19.41
N ALA A 53 6.74 -9.26 -19.77
CA ALA A 53 6.18 -10.25 -18.87
C ALA A 53 7.26 -11.21 -18.34
N GLY A 54 7.14 -11.59 -17.07
CA GLY A 54 8.11 -12.45 -16.38
C GLY A 54 9.43 -11.76 -16.01
N TRP A 55 9.52 -10.42 -16.14
CA TRP A 55 10.72 -9.66 -15.78
C TRP A 55 11.17 -9.94 -14.33
N VAL A 56 10.22 -9.94 -13.40
CA VAL A 56 10.43 -10.31 -12.00
C VAL A 56 9.29 -11.21 -11.52
N ASN A 57 9.53 -11.95 -10.44
CA ASN A 57 8.53 -12.68 -9.67
C ASN A 57 7.61 -13.65 -10.44
N GLN A 58 7.96 -14.04 -11.67
CA GLN A 58 7.10 -14.83 -12.56
C GLN A 58 5.75 -14.14 -12.87
N GLU A 59 5.75 -12.80 -12.84
CA GLU A 59 4.58 -11.96 -13.16
C GLU A 59 4.15 -12.11 -14.64
N LEU A 60 2.86 -11.93 -14.93
CA LEU A 60 2.29 -12.22 -16.25
C LEU A 60 2.07 -10.97 -17.11
N GLN A 61 2.08 -9.77 -16.52
CA GLN A 61 1.91 -8.53 -17.25
C GLN A 61 3.22 -8.04 -17.88
N ALA A 62 3.14 -7.48 -19.08
CA ALA A 62 4.12 -6.50 -19.53
C ALA A 62 3.75 -5.13 -18.95
N TYR A 63 4.74 -4.41 -18.40
CA TYR A 63 4.54 -3.01 -18.04
C TYR A 63 4.80 -2.12 -19.26
N ASP A 64 3.92 -1.14 -19.50
CA ASP A 64 4.16 -0.13 -20.52
C ASP A 64 3.55 1.24 -20.17
N ALA A 65 3.97 2.26 -20.90
CA ALA A 65 3.57 3.64 -20.65
C ALA A 65 2.10 3.96 -20.99
N SER A 66 1.45 3.16 -21.84
CA SER A 66 0.06 3.38 -22.27
C SER A 66 -0.96 2.93 -21.21
N HIS A 67 -0.54 2.05 -20.30
CA HIS A 67 -1.32 1.57 -19.16
C HIS A 67 -1.14 2.41 -17.89
N VAL A 68 -0.52 3.59 -18.03
CA VAL A 68 -0.42 4.62 -17.00
C VAL A 68 -1.00 5.92 -17.54
N SER A 69 -2.01 6.45 -16.87
CA SER A 69 -2.65 7.72 -17.24
C SER A 69 -3.03 8.54 -16.03
N VAL A 70 -3.37 9.81 -16.26
CA VAL A 70 -4.08 10.63 -15.29
C VAL A 70 -5.46 10.92 -15.87
N GLY A 71 -6.50 10.83 -15.04
CA GLY A 71 -7.87 11.03 -15.45
C GLY A 71 -8.75 11.43 -14.27
N THR A 72 -10.06 11.16 -14.38
CA THR A 72 -11.01 11.47 -13.32
C THR A 72 -11.74 10.23 -12.82
N ASP A 73 -11.88 10.10 -11.51
CA ASP A 73 -12.74 9.11 -10.86
C ASP A 73 -13.55 9.81 -9.76
N GLU A 74 -14.88 9.69 -9.80
CA GLU A 74 -15.79 10.31 -8.83
C GLU A 74 -15.53 11.81 -8.58
N GLY A 75 -15.20 12.55 -9.65
CA GLY A 75 -14.93 13.99 -9.60
C GLY A 75 -13.54 14.37 -9.08
N LYS A 76 -12.67 13.41 -8.74
CA LYS A 76 -11.28 13.63 -8.34
C LYS A 76 -10.35 13.48 -9.53
N SER A 77 -9.24 14.20 -9.55
CA SER A 77 -8.15 13.93 -10.50
C SER A 77 -7.27 12.84 -9.92
N VAL A 78 -6.99 11.79 -10.71
CA VAL A 78 -6.34 10.59 -10.17
C VAL A 78 -5.31 10.04 -11.16
N LEU A 79 -4.24 9.45 -10.63
CA LEU A 79 -3.39 8.54 -11.37
C LEU A 79 -4.12 7.20 -11.53
N ILE A 80 -4.07 6.64 -12.74
CA ILE A 80 -4.73 5.39 -13.11
C ILE A 80 -3.68 4.41 -13.64
N LEU A 81 -3.55 3.28 -12.97
CA LEU A 81 -2.81 2.12 -13.44
C LEU A 81 -3.81 1.09 -13.95
N THR A 82 -3.76 0.77 -15.23
CA THR A 82 -4.76 -0.10 -15.89
C THR A 82 -4.14 -1.45 -16.20
N ALA A 83 -4.63 -2.52 -15.57
CA ALA A 83 -4.37 -3.87 -16.02
C ALA A 83 -5.36 -4.23 -17.15
N GLU A 84 -4.87 -4.76 -18.26
CA GLU A 84 -5.67 -5.15 -19.42
C GLU A 84 -5.25 -6.53 -19.93
N ARG A 85 -6.22 -7.35 -20.32
CA ARG A 85 -5.95 -8.64 -20.97
C ARG A 85 -6.47 -8.65 -22.41
N GLN A 86 -5.61 -9.05 -23.33
CA GLN A 86 -5.90 -9.25 -24.75
C GLN A 86 -5.43 -10.64 -25.18
N GLY A 87 -6.35 -11.59 -25.20
CA GLY A 87 -6.09 -13.01 -25.42
C GLY A 87 -5.13 -13.58 -24.38
N ASN A 88 -3.93 -13.92 -24.83
CA ASN A 88 -2.84 -14.46 -24.01
C ASN A 88 -1.83 -13.41 -23.53
N LYS A 89 -2.08 -12.13 -23.80
CA LYS A 89 -1.21 -11.03 -23.35
C LYS A 89 -1.90 -10.27 -22.23
N ILE A 90 -1.13 -9.92 -21.22
CA ILE A 90 -1.54 -9.03 -20.14
C ILE A 90 -0.61 -7.83 -20.14
N PHE A 91 -1.19 -6.66 -19.95
CA PHE A 91 -0.48 -5.39 -19.84
C PHE A 91 -0.88 -4.70 -18.54
N SER A 92 0.00 -3.88 -17.97
CA SER A 92 -0.32 -3.07 -16.81
C SER A 92 0.55 -1.83 -16.66
N GLY A 93 0.25 -1.03 -15.64
CA GLY A 93 0.97 0.18 -15.27
C GLY A 93 1.87 0.01 -14.05
N ARG A 94 3.08 0.59 -14.12
CA ARG A 94 4.02 0.77 -13.02
C ARG A 94 4.73 2.12 -13.17
N ILE A 95 4.85 2.85 -12.07
CA ILE A 95 5.62 4.10 -12.03
C ILE A 95 6.56 4.14 -10.84
N ASN A 96 7.69 4.85 -10.99
CA ASN A 96 8.58 5.15 -9.88
C ASN A 96 9.06 6.61 -9.91
N SER A 97 9.65 7.05 -8.81
CA SER A 97 10.23 8.39 -8.66
C SER A 97 11.76 8.40 -8.49
N LYS A 98 12.44 7.31 -8.89
CA LYS A 98 13.90 7.13 -8.76
C LYS A 98 14.66 8.29 -9.41
N GLY A 99 15.64 8.86 -8.69
CA GLY A 99 16.43 10.00 -9.16
C GLY A 99 15.65 11.31 -9.35
N LYS A 100 14.37 11.36 -8.98
CA LYS A 100 13.46 12.50 -9.19
C LYS A 100 12.88 13.04 -7.88
N LYS A 101 12.20 12.17 -7.13
CA LYS A 101 11.65 12.49 -5.80
C LYS A 101 11.96 11.36 -4.84
N ASN A 102 12.81 11.68 -3.88
CA ASN A 102 13.20 10.78 -2.80
C ASN A 102 13.18 11.53 -1.47
N PHE A 103 13.15 10.78 -0.38
CA PHE A 103 13.13 11.34 0.97
C PHE A 103 13.64 10.32 1.98
N LYS A 104 13.91 10.80 3.19
CA LYS A 104 14.28 10.00 4.36
C LYS A 104 13.62 10.58 5.61
N TYR A 105 13.19 9.69 6.51
CA TYR A 105 12.62 10.02 7.83
C TYR A 105 11.47 11.02 7.77
N ARG A 106 10.47 10.68 6.98
CA ARG A 106 9.25 11.48 6.82
C ARG A 106 8.05 10.57 6.91
N LYS A 107 6.89 11.18 7.14
CA LYS A 107 5.62 10.49 6.96
C LYS A 107 5.26 10.55 5.48
N ILE A 108 4.89 9.43 4.88
CA ILE A 108 4.28 9.39 3.56
C ILE A 108 2.87 8.81 3.66
N GLU A 109 1.94 9.38 2.90
CA GLU A 109 0.57 8.92 2.80
C GLU A 109 0.14 8.89 1.33
N ALA A 110 -0.61 7.88 0.93
CA ALA A 110 -1.28 7.83 -0.37
C ALA A 110 -2.74 7.42 -0.20
N SER A 111 -3.64 8.09 -0.94
CA SER A 111 -5.05 7.73 -1.00
C SER A 111 -5.31 6.90 -2.26
N ILE A 112 -5.67 5.63 -2.07
CA ILE A 112 -5.72 4.64 -3.14
C ILE A 112 -7.06 3.92 -3.11
N LYS A 113 -7.70 3.78 -4.27
CA LYS A 113 -8.85 2.91 -4.49
C LYS A 113 -8.40 1.67 -5.26
N LEU A 114 -8.41 0.54 -4.56
CA LEU A 114 -7.91 -0.73 -5.06
C LEU A 114 -8.98 -1.49 -5.86
N PRO A 115 -8.58 -2.24 -6.91
CA PRO A 115 -9.48 -3.16 -7.58
C PRO A 115 -9.77 -4.39 -6.71
N LYS A 116 -10.82 -5.13 -7.05
CA LYS A 116 -11.03 -6.48 -6.51
C LYS A 116 -9.88 -7.39 -6.94
N THR A 117 -9.01 -7.79 -6.02
CA THR A 117 -7.79 -8.53 -6.39
C THR A 117 -8.08 -9.95 -6.84
N ALA A 118 -9.11 -10.56 -6.24
CA ALA A 118 -9.61 -11.90 -6.54
C ALA A 118 -8.45 -12.88 -6.82
N ASN A 119 -8.53 -13.68 -7.89
CA ASN A 119 -7.43 -14.54 -8.29
C ASN A 119 -6.59 -13.83 -9.34
N GLY A 120 -5.60 -13.07 -8.88
CA GLY A 120 -4.42 -12.75 -9.67
C GLY A 120 -4.08 -11.29 -9.88
N LEU A 121 -4.79 -10.29 -9.32
CA LEU A 121 -4.25 -8.93 -9.31
C LEU A 121 -3.42 -8.70 -8.04
N TRP A 122 -2.33 -7.96 -8.18
CA TRP A 122 -1.40 -7.64 -7.11
C TRP A 122 -1.04 -6.15 -7.16
N PRO A 123 -1.88 -5.27 -6.57
CA PRO A 123 -1.54 -3.87 -6.39
C PRO A 123 -0.53 -3.70 -5.26
N ALA A 124 0.39 -2.75 -5.41
CA ALA A 124 1.34 -2.39 -4.39
C ALA A 124 1.62 -0.88 -4.35
N PHE A 125 1.85 -0.37 -3.15
CA PHE A 125 2.46 0.94 -2.88
C PHE A 125 3.65 0.72 -1.95
N TRP A 126 4.83 1.10 -2.42
CA TRP A 126 6.09 0.68 -1.84
C TRP A 126 7.22 1.63 -2.21
N MET A 127 8.40 1.37 -1.67
CA MET A 127 9.57 2.22 -1.79
C MET A 127 10.84 1.40 -1.93
N MET A 128 11.84 1.95 -2.61
CA MET A 128 13.19 1.37 -2.69
C MET A 128 14.26 2.45 -2.48
N GLY A 129 15.43 2.06 -2.01
CA GLY A 129 16.54 3.01 -1.81
C GLY A 129 16.96 3.68 -3.12
N ASP A 130 17.05 5.02 -3.09
CA ASP A 130 17.53 5.84 -4.20
C ASP A 130 19.06 5.88 -4.20
N ASN A 131 19.64 4.72 -4.51
CA ASN A 131 21.07 4.49 -4.61
C ASN A 131 21.39 3.56 -5.80
N GLU A 132 22.68 3.33 -6.03
CA GLU A 132 23.18 2.51 -7.14
C GLU A 132 23.42 1.04 -6.75
N LYS A 133 23.00 0.62 -5.55
CA LYS A 133 23.17 -0.78 -5.11
C LYS A 133 22.13 -1.66 -5.82
N PRO A 134 22.47 -2.90 -6.20
CA PRO A 134 21.49 -3.86 -6.72
C PRO A 134 20.50 -4.28 -5.62
N TRP A 135 19.34 -4.78 -6.02
CA TRP A 135 18.42 -5.44 -5.09
C TRP A 135 19.05 -6.73 -4.53
N PRO A 136 18.89 -7.07 -3.23
CA PRO A 136 18.14 -6.35 -2.19
C PRO A 136 18.98 -5.34 -1.38
N GLN A 137 20.25 -5.12 -1.76
CA GLN A 137 21.16 -4.21 -1.05
C GLN A 137 20.70 -2.75 -1.06
N CYS A 138 19.87 -2.36 -2.04
CA CYS A 138 19.28 -1.03 -2.08
C CYS A 138 18.29 -0.79 -0.94
N GLY A 139 17.73 -1.84 -0.33
CA GLY A 139 16.62 -1.76 0.61
C GLY A 139 15.29 -1.53 -0.11
N GLU A 140 14.23 -2.14 0.43
CA GLU A 140 12.86 -2.07 -0.07
C GLU A 140 11.88 -2.07 1.11
N ILE A 141 10.86 -1.22 1.03
CA ILE A 141 9.80 -1.07 2.03
C ILE A 141 8.46 -1.17 1.31
N ASP A 142 7.75 -2.27 1.54
CA ASP A 142 6.41 -2.51 1.01
C ASP A 142 5.40 -1.99 2.02
N ILE A 143 4.84 -0.81 1.76
CA ILE A 143 3.87 -0.17 2.67
C ILE A 143 2.59 -0.98 2.64
N ILE A 144 2.10 -1.31 1.44
CA ILE A 144 0.97 -2.22 1.24
C ILE A 144 1.12 -3.06 -0.01
N GLU A 145 0.71 -4.32 0.12
CA GLU A 145 0.48 -5.26 -0.97
C GLU A 145 -0.78 -6.08 -0.70
N MET A 146 -1.57 -6.36 -1.74
CA MET A 146 -2.74 -7.23 -1.66
C MET A 146 -2.74 -8.26 -2.80
N GLY A 147 -3.52 -9.35 -2.63
CA GLY A 147 -3.62 -10.41 -3.65
C GLY A 147 -2.75 -11.64 -3.37
N GLU A 148 -2.19 -11.75 -2.17
CA GLU A 148 -1.36 -12.88 -1.76
C GLU A 148 -2.14 -14.22 -1.84
N ARG A 149 -1.43 -15.29 -2.23
CA ARG A 149 -1.97 -16.67 -2.31
C ARG A 149 -2.73 -17.13 -1.06
N ASN A 150 -2.30 -16.70 0.12
CA ASN A 150 -2.93 -17.07 1.39
C ASN A 150 -4.31 -16.40 1.55
N GLY A 151 -4.44 -15.15 1.10
CA GLY A 151 -5.72 -14.44 1.06
C GLY A 151 -6.68 -15.05 0.05
N ILE A 152 -6.15 -15.50 -1.09
CA ILE A 152 -6.90 -16.27 -2.10
C ILE A 152 -7.42 -17.58 -1.49
N ALA A 153 -6.53 -18.37 -0.89
CA ALA A 153 -6.88 -19.68 -0.34
C ALA A 153 -7.87 -19.62 0.83
N SER A 154 -7.81 -18.55 1.63
CA SER A 154 -8.70 -18.36 2.79
C SER A 154 -9.97 -17.56 2.49
N GLY A 155 -10.14 -17.07 1.26
CA GLY A 155 -11.29 -16.25 0.88
C GLY A 155 -11.30 -14.86 1.49
N THR A 156 -10.14 -14.33 1.88
CA THR A 156 -9.98 -13.01 2.51
C THR A 156 -9.19 -12.04 1.64
N THR A 157 -9.22 -12.21 0.31
CA THR A 157 -8.50 -11.37 -0.66
C THR A 157 -8.78 -9.87 -0.53
N GLU A 158 -9.94 -9.50 0.01
CA GLU A 158 -10.35 -8.11 0.21
C GLU A 158 -9.88 -7.48 1.53
N THR A 159 -9.41 -8.29 2.48
CA THR A 159 -9.03 -7.81 3.83
C THR A 159 -7.61 -8.21 4.22
N LEU A 160 -7.05 -9.27 3.64
CA LEU A 160 -5.66 -9.66 3.89
C LEU A 160 -4.73 -8.65 3.22
N MET A 161 -4.05 -7.89 4.06
CA MET A 161 -2.99 -6.97 3.67
C MET A 161 -1.63 -7.61 3.96
N ASN A 162 -0.62 -7.27 3.18
CA ASN A 162 0.77 -7.58 3.46
C ASN A 162 1.58 -6.27 3.50
N THR A 163 2.57 -6.22 4.39
CA THR A 163 3.62 -5.19 4.43
C THR A 163 4.94 -5.89 4.72
N ALA A 164 6.01 -5.44 4.09
CA ALA A 164 7.31 -6.09 4.19
C ALA A 164 8.48 -5.10 4.12
N ILE A 165 9.64 -5.60 4.54
CA ILE A 165 10.93 -4.99 4.26
C ILE A 165 11.86 -6.05 3.68
N HIS A 166 12.56 -5.70 2.61
CA HIS A 166 13.55 -6.57 1.97
C HIS A 166 14.92 -5.90 2.01
N TYR A 167 15.93 -6.67 2.38
CA TYR A 167 17.29 -6.19 2.56
C TYR A 167 18.31 -7.33 2.43
N GLY A 168 19.59 -7.02 2.58
CA GLY A 168 20.66 -8.01 2.63
C GLY A 168 21.70 -7.85 1.54
N VAL A 169 22.65 -8.79 1.51
CA VAL A 169 23.92 -8.61 0.79
C VAL A 169 23.90 -9.07 -0.66
N ASP A 170 22.95 -9.90 -1.09
CA ASP A 170 22.77 -10.32 -2.48
C ASP A 170 21.44 -11.03 -2.68
N ALA A 171 21.01 -11.21 -3.93
CA ALA A 171 19.73 -11.83 -4.26
C ALA A 171 19.72 -13.37 -4.16
N GLN A 172 20.88 -14.04 -4.16
CA GLN A 172 20.95 -15.50 -4.25
C GLN A 172 20.92 -16.20 -2.88
N SER A 173 21.64 -15.65 -1.91
CA SER A 173 21.86 -16.24 -0.59
C SER A 173 21.83 -15.23 0.55
N GLY A 174 22.05 -13.95 0.23
CA GLY A 174 22.10 -12.86 1.19
C GLY A 174 20.75 -12.19 1.46
N HIS A 175 19.70 -12.53 0.71
CA HIS A 175 18.38 -11.89 0.83
C HIS A 175 17.76 -12.20 2.17
N GLN A 176 17.34 -11.15 2.87
CA GLN A 176 16.57 -11.19 4.09
C GLN A 176 15.25 -10.46 3.87
N GLN A 177 14.21 -10.97 4.51
CA GLN A 177 12.88 -10.40 4.44
C GLN A 177 12.20 -10.52 5.81
N GLU A 178 11.54 -9.44 6.20
CA GLU A 178 10.55 -9.47 7.27
C GLU A 178 9.24 -8.96 6.73
N TYR A 179 8.15 -9.65 7.07
CA TYR A 179 6.82 -9.27 6.62
C TYR A 179 5.79 -9.47 7.73
N PHE A 180 4.68 -8.76 7.59
CA PHE A 180 3.49 -8.95 8.40
C PHE A 180 2.26 -8.99 7.51
N ALA A 181 1.45 -10.02 7.69
CA ALA A 181 0.21 -10.21 6.95
C ALA A 181 -0.93 -10.61 7.88
N GLN A 182 -1.98 -9.80 7.89
CA GLN A 182 -3.19 -10.00 8.68
C GLN A 182 -4.38 -9.31 8.03
N ASN A 183 -5.56 -9.88 8.23
CA ASN A 183 -6.81 -9.25 7.81
C ASN A 183 -7.06 -7.94 8.57
N VAL A 184 -7.35 -6.87 7.84
CA VAL A 184 -7.93 -5.64 8.41
C VAL A 184 -9.42 -5.81 8.71
N SER A 185 -10.01 -4.86 9.44
CA SER A 185 -11.38 -4.96 9.96
C SER A 185 -12.48 -4.87 8.89
N HIS A 186 -12.18 -4.33 7.71
CA HIS A 186 -13.13 -4.14 6.62
C HIS A 186 -12.43 -4.21 5.26
N SER A 187 -13.20 -4.49 4.21
CA SER A 187 -12.69 -4.59 2.84
C SER A 187 -11.95 -3.32 2.44
N GLN A 188 -10.76 -3.49 1.87
CA GLN A 188 -9.93 -2.43 1.26
C GLN A 188 -10.21 -2.29 -0.24
N GLN A 189 -11.15 -3.07 -0.75
CA GLN A 189 -11.52 -3.16 -2.16
C GLN A 189 -13.03 -2.90 -2.28
N ASP A 190 -13.57 -2.01 -1.46
CA ASP A 190 -15.00 -1.76 -1.31
C ASP A 190 -15.55 -0.70 -2.28
N GLY A 191 -14.72 -0.27 -3.23
CA GLY A 191 -15.03 0.79 -4.19
C GLY A 191 -14.69 2.20 -3.70
N LYS A 192 -14.12 2.36 -2.50
CA LYS A 192 -13.69 3.65 -1.95
C LYS A 192 -12.17 3.80 -1.97
N TYR A 193 -11.74 5.03 -1.73
CA TYR A 193 -10.35 5.34 -1.45
C TYR A 193 -10.05 5.11 0.02
N HIS A 194 -8.94 4.43 0.29
CA HIS A 194 -8.37 4.22 1.62
C HIS A 194 -7.02 4.92 1.70
N THR A 195 -6.61 5.33 2.91
CA THR A 195 -5.31 5.98 3.13
C THR A 195 -4.30 4.98 3.66
N TYR A 196 -3.19 4.85 2.94
CA TYR A 196 -2.06 4.00 3.30
C TYR A 196 -0.88 4.87 3.68
N ALA A 197 -0.34 4.67 4.87
CA ALA A 197 0.65 5.56 5.45
C ALA A 197 1.86 4.79 5.99
N LEU A 198 3.02 5.41 5.89
CA LEU A 198 4.26 5.01 6.56
C LEU A 198 4.79 6.20 7.36
N ASP A 199 4.87 6.06 8.68
CA ASP A 199 5.70 6.93 9.51
C ASP A 199 7.10 6.30 9.61
N TRP A 200 8.08 6.94 8.97
CA TRP A 200 9.46 6.49 8.98
C TRP A 200 10.32 7.39 9.88
N THR A 201 10.96 6.78 10.87
CA THR A 201 11.94 7.41 11.77
C THR A 201 13.27 6.69 11.70
N GLU A 202 14.27 7.15 12.46
CA GLU A 202 15.52 6.39 12.59
C GLU A 202 15.31 5.01 13.24
N ASP A 203 14.31 4.84 14.10
CA ASP A 203 14.16 3.57 14.82
C ASP A 203 13.07 2.65 14.25
N SER A 204 12.15 3.18 13.44
CA SER A 204 10.97 2.41 13.04
C SER A 204 10.40 2.77 11.67
N LEU A 205 9.78 1.76 11.06
CA LEU A 205 8.90 1.89 9.89
C LEU A 205 7.50 1.46 10.32
N LYS A 206 6.62 2.43 10.57
CA LYS A 206 5.27 2.16 11.09
C LYS A 206 4.24 2.35 9.99
N VAL A 207 3.58 1.27 9.61
CA VAL A 207 2.53 1.26 8.60
C VAL A 207 1.18 1.46 9.27
N SER A 208 0.35 2.32 8.68
CA SER A 208 -1.03 2.55 9.09
C SER A 208 -1.98 2.52 7.89
N ILE A 209 -3.20 2.06 8.14
CA ILE A 209 -4.28 1.99 7.15
C ILE A 209 -5.47 2.74 7.74
N ASP A 210 -5.96 3.76 7.05
CA ASP A 210 -7.04 4.64 7.52
C ASP A 210 -6.79 5.17 8.93
N ASN A 211 -5.57 5.64 9.19
CA ASN A 211 -5.08 6.14 10.49
C ASN A 211 -5.03 5.10 11.63
N VAL A 212 -5.29 3.82 11.34
CA VAL A 212 -5.13 2.72 12.29
C VAL A 212 -3.77 2.06 12.07
N LYS A 213 -2.95 1.99 13.12
CA LYS A 213 -1.66 1.29 13.07
C LYS A 213 -1.87 -0.16 12.66
N TYR A 214 -1.21 -0.56 11.59
CA TYR A 214 -1.22 -1.93 11.08
C TYR A 214 -0.04 -2.72 11.63
N TYR A 215 1.19 -2.24 11.38
CA TYR A 215 2.42 -2.91 11.82
C TYR A 215 3.56 -1.90 12.03
N SER A 216 4.63 -2.33 12.70
CA SER A 216 5.85 -1.54 12.85
C SER A 216 7.07 -2.45 12.80
N PHE A 217 7.98 -2.19 11.86
CA PHE A 217 9.29 -2.80 11.84
C PHE A 217 10.26 -2.00 12.71
N ASP A 218 11.14 -2.71 13.44
CA ASP A 218 12.29 -2.12 14.11
C ASP A 218 13.45 -2.01 13.11
N ILE A 219 13.92 -0.79 12.87
CA ILE A 219 15.10 -0.50 12.05
C ILE A 219 16.20 0.21 12.85
N SER A 220 16.08 0.25 14.18
CA SER A 220 17.06 0.88 15.08
C SER A 220 18.49 0.36 14.85
N LYS A 221 19.49 1.06 15.39
CA LYS A 221 20.90 0.69 15.22
C LYS A 221 21.25 -0.73 15.66
N SER A 222 20.45 -1.32 16.55
CA SER A 222 20.58 -2.69 17.03
C SER A 222 19.75 -3.74 16.27
N SER A 223 18.92 -3.33 15.31
CA SER A 223 17.98 -4.19 14.58
C SER A 223 18.61 -5.23 13.65
N GLY A 224 19.91 -5.09 13.37
CA GLY A 224 20.62 -5.89 12.36
C GLY A 224 20.33 -5.51 10.90
N ARG A 225 19.50 -4.48 10.66
CA ARG A 225 19.11 -4.02 9.32
C ARG A 225 19.22 -2.50 9.11
N TYR A 226 19.80 -1.79 10.09
CA TYR A 226 19.99 -0.33 10.08
C TYR A 226 20.67 0.18 8.80
N GLU A 227 21.63 -0.53 8.23
CA GLU A 227 22.36 -0.02 7.05
C GLU A 227 21.52 0.07 5.76
N TYR A 228 20.31 -0.53 5.72
CA TYR A 228 19.47 -0.58 4.52
C TYR A 228 18.35 0.46 4.49
N PHE A 229 17.94 1.00 5.65
CA PHE A 229 16.75 1.87 5.78
C PHE A 229 17.05 3.27 6.31
N HIS A 230 18.29 3.74 6.09
CA HIS A 230 18.81 4.98 6.67
C HIS A 230 19.41 5.94 5.62
N ASP A 231 19.08 5.69 4.35
CA ASP A 231 19.36 6.52 3.17
C ASP A 231 18.05 7.01 2.54
N ASN A 232 18.11 7.82 1.47
CA ASN A 232 16.90 8.27 0.78
C ASN A 232 16.24 7.12 0.00
N PHE A 233 14.90 7.10 -0.02
CA PHE A 233 14.10 6.14 -0.78
C PHE A 233 13.18 6.87 -1.76
N PHE A 234 12.94 6.26 -2.92
CA PHE A 234 11.94 6.70 -3.91
C PHE A 234 10.68 5.84 -3.82
N MET A 235 9.56 6.39 -4.30
CA MET A 235 8.23 5.75 -4.29
C MET A 235 7.97 4.97 -5.57
N VAL A 236 7.20 3.89 -5.44
CA VAL A 236 6.69 3.06 -6.54
C VAL A 236 5.20 2.76 -6.34
N PHE A 237 4.44 2.83 -7.43
CA PHE A 237 3.08 2.31 -7.51
C PHE A 237 2.99 1.35 -8.70
N ASN A 238 2.39 0.18 -8.51
CA ASN A 238 2.12 -0.76 -9.60
C ASN A 238 0.86 -1.57 -9.37
N LEU A 239 0.32 -2.10 -10.47
CA LEU A 239 -0.70 -3.15 -10.47
C LEU A 239 -0.12 -4.36 -11.21
N ALA A 240 0.50 -5.30 -10.50
CA ALA A 240 0.95 -6.56 -11.10
C ALA A 240 -0.22 -7.52 -11.37
N VAL A 241 0.00 -8.50 -12.24
CA VAL A 241 -0.96 -9.57 -12.55
C VAL A 241 -0.25 -10.91 -12.52
N GLY A 242 -0.72 -11.81 -11.66
CA GLY A 242 -0.11 -13.11 -11.40
C GLY A 242 1.16 -13.00 -10.56
N GLY A 243 2.08 -13.95 -10.75
CA GLY A 243 3.35 -14.00 -10.03
C GLY A 243 3.35 -14.90 -8.80
N ALA A 244 4.55 -15.15 -8.28
CA ALA A 244 4.78 -16.06 -7.16
C ALA A 244 4.03 -15.64 -5.88
N PHE A 245 3.89 -14.33 -5.63
CA PHE A 245 3.16 -13.76 -4.50
C PHE A 245 1.67 -14.17 -4.51
N THR A 246 1.01 -14.03 -5.68
CA THR A 246 -0.39 -14.46 -5.85
C THR A 246 -0.53 -15.99 -5.90
N GLY A 247 0.57 -16.71 -6.15
CA GLY A 247 0.55 -18.15 -6.38
C GLY A 247 -0.02 -18.54 -7.74
N ILE A 248 -0.23 -17.58 -8.65
CA ILE A 248 -0.81 -17.79 -9.97
C ILE A 248 0.18 -17.32 -11.05
N THR A 249 0.91 -18.28 -11.61
CA THR A 249 1.88 -18.05 -12.70
C THR A 249 1.42 -18.64 -14.04
N ASP A 250 0.18 -19.14 -14.10
CA ASP A 250 -0.48 -19.63 -15.31
C ASP A 250 -1.65 -18.70 -15.64
N ILE A 251 -1.61 -18.10 -16.83
CA ILE A 251 -2.63 -17.16 -17.30
C ILE A 251 -4.05 -17.76 -17.34
N ASN A 252 -4.17 -19.08 -17.47
CA ASN A 252 -5.46 -19.77 -17.48
C ASN A 252 -6.12 -19.81 -16.10
N LYS A 253 -5.35 -19.55 -15.04
CA LYS A 253 -5.84 -19.50 -13.65
C LYS A 253 -6.16 -18.09 -13.18
N ILE A 254 -5.86 -17.06 -13.98
CA ILE A 254 -6.24 -15.68 -13.68
C ILE A 254 -7.74 -15.50 -13.93
N THR A 255 -8.50 -15.26 -12.86
CA THR A 255 -9.94 -14.96 -12.94
C THR A 255 -10.28 -13.54 -12.56
N ALA A 256 -9.34 -12.81 -11.97
CA ALA A 256 -9.48 -11.38 -11.64
C ALA A 256 -9.42 -10.46 -12.86
N LEU A 257 -8.93 -10.97 -14.00
CA LEU A 257 -8.80 -10.25 -15.26
C LEU A 257 -9.04 -11.21 -16.43
N LYS A 258 -10.27 -11.24 -16.95
CA LYS A 258 -10.66 -12.10 -18.09
C LYS A 258 -10.26 -11.46 -19.41
N ASP A 259 -10.30 -12.25 -20.47
CA ASP A 259 -10.00 -11.76 -21.82
C ASP A 259 -10.95 -10.61 -22.22
N GLY A 260 -10.36 -9.52 -22.72
CA GLY A 260 -11.07 -8.29 -23.08
C GLY A 260 -11.39 -7.36 -21.91
N GLU A 261 -11.08 -7.74 -20.66
CA GLU A 261 -11.33 -6.90 -19.49
C GLU A 261 -10.19 -5.91 -19.22
N LYS A 262 -10.57 -4.79 -18.62
CA LYS A 262 -9.67 -3.80 -18.02
C LYS A 262 -10.05 -3.61 -16.56
N VAL A 263 -9.05 -3.52 -15.69
CA VAL A 263 -9.21 -3.26 -14.26
C VAL A 263 -8.24 -2.17 -13.84
N ASN A 264 -8.69 -1.23 -13.04
CA ASN A 264 -7.90 -0.06 -12.66
C ASN A 264 -7.59 -0.05 -11.16
N MET A 265 -6.38 0.41 -10.84
CA MET A 265 -6.00 0.95 -9.54
C MET A 265 -5.94 2.46 -9.66
N TYR A 266 -6.55 3.18 -8.71
CA TYR A 266 -6.61 4.64 -8.72
C TYR A 266 -5.85 5.19 -7.52
N ILE A 267 -5.02 6.21 -7.74
CA ILE A 267 -4.32 6.96 -6.70
C ILE A 267 -4.79 8.41 -6.80
N ASP A 268 -5.49 8.89 -5.77
CA ASP A 268 -6.03 10.26 -5.70
C ASP A 268 -4.93 11.27 -5.40
N TRP A 269 -4.12 11.00 -4.39
CA TRP A 269 -2.98 11.83 -4.04
C TRP A 269 -1.90 11.03 -3.33
N VAL A 270 -0.70 11.59 -3.31
CA VAL A 270 0.39 11.20 -2.42
C VAL A 270 0.96 12.44 -1.73
N LYS A 271 1.20 12.35 -0.42
CA LYS A 271 1.74 13.43 0.42
C LYS A 271 2.95 12.91 1.21
N ILE A 272 3.95 13.76 1.37
CA ILE A 272 5.10 13.54 2.24
C ILE A 272 5.19 14.71 3.20
N TYR A 273 5.36 14.42 4.49
CA TYR A 273 5.52 15.40 5.57
C TYR A 273 6.91 15.26 6.19
#